data_AF-A0A3M2J882-F1
#
_entry.id   AF-A0A3M2J882-F1
#
_cell.length_a   1.000
_cell.length_b   1.000
_cell.length_c   1.000
_cell.angle_alpha   90.00
_cell.angle_beta   90.00
_cell.angle_gamma   90.00
#
_symmetry.space_group_name_H-M   'P 1'
#
loop_
_entity.id
_entity.type
_entity.pdbx_description
1 polymer ?
#
loop_
_entity_poly.entity_id
_entity_poly.type
_entity_poly.pdbx_seq_one_letter_code
_entity_poly.pdbx_strand_id
1 'polypeptide(L)'
;MLAVVGGPAPAVEQVVAAVTGQGAEVLPAATPASGDPESVLVAAADAEPDVVVVVGADLVDALDRVSSQRLGQQFLVVGAQLPEPTANVTAVVWPGADARWAVDAPTDAAVLLPRVAEATVAGLASVADGDGDRATVLTLD
;
A
#
# COMPACT_ATOMS: atom_id res chain seq x y z
N MET A 1 8.30 6.99 -9.51
CA MET A 1 7.78 7.92 -8.49
C MET A 1 6.59 7.27 -7.82
N LEU A 2 6.57 7.20 -6.49
CA LEU A 2 5.49 6.54 -5.73
C LEU A 2 4.91 7.48 -4.68
N ALA A 3 3.63 7.31 -4.35
CA ALA A 3 3.01 7.89 -3.17
C ALA A 3 2.76 6.81 -2.12
N VAL A 4 2.89 7.13 -0.83
CA VAL A 4 2.60 6.20 0.28
C VAL A 4 1.55 6.82 1.20
N VAL A 5 0.51 6.07 1.52
CA VAL A 5 -0.63 6.51 2.36
C VAL A 5 -1.10 5.41 3.32
N GLY A 6 -1.74 5.79 4.41
CA GLY A 6 -2.30 4.87 5.42
C GLY A 6 -1.26 4.33 6.40
N GLY A 7 -1.73 3.49 7.33
CA GLY A 7 -0.89 2.76 8.29
C GLY A 7 -0.26 3.62 9.41
N PRO A 8 0.30 2.98 10.46
CA PRO A 8 1.05 3.68 11.50
C PRO A 8 2.43 4.13 11.00
N ALA A 9 2.97 5.21 11.58
CA ALA A 9 4.22 5.83 11.13
C ALA A 9 5.41 4.86 10.96
N PRO A 10 5.69 3.90 11.87
CA PRO A 10 6.79 2.95 11.67
C PRO A 10 6.62 2.05 10.44
N ALA A 11 5.38 1.65 10.12
CA ALA A 11 5.12 0.85 8.93
C ALA A 11 5.30 1.69 7.66
N VAL A 12 4.82 2.94 7.65
CA VAL A 12 5.04 3.88 6.54
C VAL A 12 6.53 4.13 6.31
N GLU A 13 7.28 4.39 7.37
CA GLU A 13 8.75 4.57 7.30
C GLU A 13 9.44 3.34 6.69
N GLN A 14 8.99 2.14 7.06
CA GLN A 14 9.52 0.90 6.52
C GLN A 14 9.19 0.69 5.03
N VAL A 15 7.99 1.07 4.59
CA VAL A 15 7.61 1.09 3.16
C VAL A 15 8.47 2.09 2.40
N VAL A 16 8.60 3.32 2.90
CA VAL A 16 9.45 4.36 2.28
C VAL A 16 10.90 3.88 2.16
N ALA A 17 11.45 3.26 3.20
CA ALA A 17 12.79 2.67 3.17
C ALA A 17 12.91 1.54 2.13
N ALA A 18 11.92 0.66 2.02
CA ALA A 18 11.92 -0.42 1.02
C ALA A 18 11.87 0.14 -0.41
N VAL A 19 10.98 1.11 -0.67
CA VAL A 19 10.82 1.76 -1.98
C VAL A 19 12.08 2.50 -2.42
N THR A 20 12.63 3.33 -1.52
CA THR A 20 13.86 4.08 -1.80
C THR A 20 15.07 3.17 -1.94
N GLY A 21 15.11 2.04 -1.22
CA GLY A 21 16.12 0.99 -1.39
C GLY A 21 16.09 0.32 -2.77
N GLN A 22 14.96 0.32 -3.46
CA GLN A 22 14.84 -0.11 -4.87
C GLN A 22 15.18 1.00 -5.88
N GLY A 23 15.61 2.18 -5.41
CA GLY A 23 15.96 3.32 -6.26
C GLY A 23 14.79 4.17 -6.71
N ALA A 24 13.59 3.95 -6.16
CA ALA A 24 12.41 4.72 -6.53
C ALA A 24 12.24 5.98 -5.68
N GLU A 25 11.79 7.06 -6.33
CA GLU A 25 11.49 8.33 -5.67
C GLU A 25 10.11 8.27 -4.98
N VAL A 26 10.03 8.75 -3.74
CA VAL A 26 8.79 8.83 -2.97
C VAL A 26 8.34 10.27 -2.87
N LEU A 27 7.12 10.54 -3.32
CA LEU A 27 6.47 11.85 -3.15
C LEU A 27 6.32 12.15 -1.65
N PRO A 28 6.41 13.42 -1.23
CA PRO A 28 6.17 13.80 0.15
C PRO A 28 4.85 13.18 0.61
N ALA A 29 4.92 12.35 1.66
CA ALA A 29 3.77 11.57 2.09
C ALA A 29 2.57 12.50 2.26
N ALA A 30 1.47 12.18 1.57
CA ALA A 30 0.15 12.71 1.91
C ALA A 30 -0.26 12.05 3.23
N THR A 31 0.45 12.40 4.31
CA THR A 31 0.09 12.03 5.66
C THR A 31 -1.34 12.52 5.85
N PRO A 32 -2.30 11.65 6.22
CA PRO A 32 -3.68 12.08 6.38
C PRO A 32 -3.75 13.05 7.57
N ALA A 33 -3.57 14.33 7.29
CA ALA A 33 -3.88 15.41 8.20
C ALA A 33 -5.41 15.51 8.24
N SER A 34 -6.06 14.62 9.01
CA SER A 34 -7.49 14.68 9.31
C SER A 34 -8.35 14.98 8.07
N GLY A 35 -8.29 14.10 7.09
CA GLY A 35 -9.09 14.18 5.87
C GLY A 35 -9.99 12.96 5.75
N ASP A 36 -11.08 13.09 5.00
CA ASP A 36 -11.86 11.94 4.55
C ASP A 36 -10.94 10.93 3.80
N PRO A 37 -11.02 9.62 4.07
CA PRO A 37 -10.15 8.60 3.48
C PRO A 37 -10.11 8.62 1.94
N GLU A 38 -11.23 8.95 1.29
CA GLU A 38 -11.31 9.04 -0.16
C GLU A 38 -10.49 10.21 -0.68
N SER A 39 -10.57 11.37 0.00
CA SER A 39 -9.82 12.58 -0.35
C SER A 39 -8.30 12.36 -0.28
N VAL A 40 -7.82 11.57 0.69
CA VAL A 40 -6.39 11.23 0.83
C VAL A 40 -5.91 10.42 -0.38
N LEU A 41 -6.68 9.41 -0.79
CA LEU A 41 -6.38 8.57 -1.94
C LEU A 41 -6.45 9.35 -3.25
N VAL A 42 -7.47 10.21 -3.40
CA VAL A 42 -7.62 11.08 -4.57
C VAL A 42 -6.45 12.04 -4.68
N ALA A 43 -6.04 12.69 -3.59
CA ALA A 43 -4.88 13.59 -3.59
C ALA A 43 -3.57 12.86 -3.93
N ALA A 44 -3.38 11.64 -3.43
CA ALA A 44 -2.23 10.82 -3.75
C ALA A 44 -2.20 10.42 -5.24
N ALA A 45 -3.35 10.06 -5.81
CA ALA A 45 -3.48 9.73 -7.23
C ALA A 45 -3.35 10.96 -8.15
N ASP A 46 -3.87 12.11 -7.74
CA ASP A 46 -3.79 13.37 -8.51
C ASP A 46 -2.36 13.96 -8.54
N ALA A 47 -1.46 13.48 -7.68
CA ALA A 47 -0.03 13.77 -7.79
C ALA A 47 0.68 12.93 -8.88
N GLU A 48 -0.08 12.11 -9.61
CA GLU A 48 0.35 11.28 -10.74
C GLU A 48 1.58 10.39 -10.46
N PRO A 49 1.64 9.66 -9.32
CA PRO A 49 2.69 8.66 -9.11
C PRO A 49 2.48 7.46 -10.04
N ASP A 50 3.56 6.75 -10.34
CA ASP A 50 3.47 5.47 -11.06
C ASP A 50 2.65 4.45 -10.26
N VAL A 51 2.82 4.45 -8.93
CA VAL A 51 2.11 3.56 -7.99
C VAL A 51 1.74 4.32 -6.72
N VAL A 52 0.50 4.16 -6.26
CA VAL A 52 0.05 4.56 -4.91
C VAL A 52 0.13 3.33 -3.99
N VAL A 53 1.00 3.37 -2.98
CA VAL A 53 1.13 2.34 -1.96
C VAL A 53 0.22 2.65 -0.78
N VAL A 54 -0.72 1.75 -0.51
CA VAL A 54 -1.69 1.82 0.58
C VAL A 54 -1.27 0.84 1.67
N VAL A 55 -1.03 1.36 2.87
CA VAL A 55 -0.51 0.58 4.00
C VAL A 55 -1.67 0.24 4.94
N GLY A 56 -1.99 -1.06 5.03
CA GLY A 56 -3.01 -1.58 5.94
C GLY A 56 -4.46 -1.42 5.50
N ALA A 57 -5.35 -1.83 6.41
CA ALA A 57 -6.78 -2.00 6.13
C ALA A 57 -7.59 -0.69 6.22
N ASP A 58 -7.05 0.35 6.86
CA ASP A 58 -7.82 1.56 7.20
C ASP A 58 -8.37 2.32 5.99
N LEU A 59 -7.74 2.17 4.82
CA LEU A 59 -8.13 2.85 3.58
C LEU A 59 -8.80 1.91 2.56
N VAL A 60 -8.97 0.62 2.87
CA VAL A 60 -9.47 -0.39 1.91
C VAL A 60 -10.85 -0.05 1.38
N ASP A 61 -11.79 0.34 2.25
CA ASP A 61 -13.16 0.67 1.84
C ASP A 61 -13.22 1.89 0.92
N ALA A 62 -12.31 2.85 1.10
CA ALA A 62 -12.21 4.02 0.23
C ALA A 62 -11.46 3.69 -1.06
N LEU A 63 -10.44 2.84 -0.99
CA LEU A 63 -9.68 2.38 -2.14
C LEU A 63 -10.54 1.57 -3.12
N ASP A 64 -11.48 0.77 -2.62
CA ASP A 64 -12.44 0.02 -3.45
C ASP A 64 -13.21 0.97 -4.41
N ARG A 65 -13.62 2.13 -3.89
CA ARG A 65 -14.31 3.17 -4.67
C ARG A 65 -13.36 3.99 -5.55
N VAL A 66 -12.17 4.33 -5.08
CA VAL A 66 -11.23 5.18 -5.83
C VAL A 66 -10.57 4.41 -6.97
N SER A 67 -10.16 3.16 -6.73
CA SER A 67 -9.49 2.32 -7.72
C SER A 67 -10.36 2.08 -8.96
N SER A 68 -11.67 1.86 -8.76
CA SER A 68 -12.64 1.68 -9.84
C SER A 68 -12.91 2.96 -10.65
N GLN A 69 -12.69 4.14 -10.07
CA GLN A 69 -12.79 5.44 -10.75
C GLN A 69 -11.47 5.86 -11.44
N ARG A 70 -10.34 5.23 -11.08
CA ARG A 70 -8.99 5.61 -11.51
C ARG A 70 -8.27 4.44 -12.19
N LEU A 71 -8.88 3.87 -13.22
CA LEU A 71 -8.39 2.66 -13.90
C LEU A 71 -6.96 2.78 -14.48
N GLY A 72 -6.49 4.00 -14.77
CA GLY A 72 -5.12 4.25 -15.24
C GLY A 72 -4.08 4.35 -14.13
N GLN A 73 -4.49 4.48 -12.87
CA GLN A 73 -3.59 4.57 -11.72
C GLN A 73 -3.37 3.17 -11.13
N GLN A 74 -2.11 2.78 -10.95
CA GLN A 74 -1.78 1.53 -10.24
C GLN A 74 -1.77 1.74 -8.72
N PHE A 75 -2.27 0.73 -8.00
CA PHE A 75 -2.29 0.68 -6.55
C PHE A 75 -1.62 -0.58 -6.03
N LEU A 76 -0.84 -0.44 -4.97
CA LEU A 76 -0.27 -1.55 -4.20
C LEU A 76 -0.81 -1.49 -2.76
N VAL A 77 -1.54 -2.51 -2.31
CA VAL A 77 -1.98 -2.66 -0.92
C VAL A 77 -1.03 -3.58 -0.18
N VAL A 78 -0.43 -3.08 0.90
CA VAL A 78 0.45 -3.86 1.77
C VAL A 78 -0.32 -4.23 3.02
N GLY A 79 -0.43 -5.54 3.27
CA GLY A 79 -1.03 -6.14 4.44
C GLY A 79 -2.55 -5.94 4.57
N ALA A 80 -3.23 -5.76 3.46
CA ALA A 80 -4.68 -5.87 3.34
C ALA A 80 -5.04 -6.18 1.88
N GLN A 81 -6.31 -6.45 1.59
CA GLN A 81 -6.80 -6.65 0.23
C GLN A 81 -8.19 -6.04 0.08
N LEU A 82 -8.56 -5.72 -1.16
CA LEU A 82 -9.91 -5.28 -1.47
C LEU A 82 -10.93 -6.44 -1.30
N PRO A 83 -12.17 -6.13 -0.87
CA PRO A 83 -13.26 -7.11 -0.90
C PRO A 83 -13.61 -7.50 -2.35
N GLU A 84 -13.59 -6.54 -3.27
CA GLU A 84 -13.83 -6.73 -4.70
C GLU A 84 -12.60 -6.26 -5.49
N PRO A 85 -11.74 -7.18 -5.96
CA PRO A 85 -10.48 -6.79 -6.56
C PRO A 85 -10.63 -6.07 -7.92
N THR A 86 -10.11 -4.83 -8.02
CA THR A 86 -10.00 -4.07 -9.27
C THR A 86 -8.69 -4.42 -10.00
N ALA A 87 -8.69 -4.41 -11.34
CA ALA A 87 -7.55 -4.86 -12.15
C ALA A 87 -6.25 -4.07 -11.92
N ASN A 88 -6.35 -2.81 -11.55
CA ASN A 88 -5.24 -1.90 -11.25
C ASN A 88 -4.77 -1.99 -9.78
N VAL A 89 -5.21 -3.00 -9.03
CA VAL A 89 -4.87 -3.20 -7.62
C VAL A 89 -4.10 -4.50 -7.45
N THR A 90 -2.88 -4.37 -6.94
CA THR A 90 -2.09 -5.48 -6.42
C THR A 90 -2.14 -5.44 -4.91
N ALA A 91 -2.49 -6.56 -4.26
CA ALA A 91 -2.48 -6.70 -2.81
C ALA A 91 -1.44 -7.73 -2.40
N VAL A 92 -0.73 -7.48 -1.30
CA VAL A 92 0.18 -8.44 -0.68
C VAL A 92 -0.24 -8.66 0.75
N VAL A 93 -0.63 -9.89 1.06
CA VAL A 93 -1.16 -10.30 2.36
C VAL A 93 -0.34 -11.44 2.96
N TRP A 94 -0.48 -11.64 4.26
CA TRP A 94 0.10 -12.75 5.01
C TRP A 94 -0.85 -13.14 6.14
N PRO A 95 -0.67 -14.30 6.80
CA PRO A 95 -1.50 -14.68 7.93
C PRO A 95 -1.53 -13.60 9.03
N GLY A 96 -2.72 -13.03 9.27
CA GLY A 96 -2.96 -11.97 10.26
C GLY A 96 -2.62 -10.55 9.79
N ALA A 97 -2.43 -10.31 8.49
CA ALA A 97 -2.14 -8.98 7.96
C ALA A 97 -3.28 -7.97 8.14
N ASP A 98 -4.52 -8.44 8.11
CA ASP A 98 -5.75 -7.66 8.32
C ASP A 98 -6.00 -7.31 9.81
N ALA A 99 -5.20 -7.84 10.73
CA ALA A 99 -5.26 -7.48 12.13
C ALA A 99 -4.90 -6.00 12.34
N ARG A 100 -5.23 -5.43 13.51
CA ARG A 100 -4.76 -4.08 13.86
C ARG A 100 -3.23 -4.06 13.80
N TRP A 101 -2.70 -3.07 13.09
CA TRP A 101 -1.27 -2.83 12.89
C TRP A 101 -0.63 -2.28 14.18
N ALA A 102 -0.74 -3.04 15.27
CA ALA A 102 -0.23 -2.69 16.58
C ALA A 102 1.30 -2.81 16.55
N VAL A 103 1.96 -1.68 16.40
CA VAL A 103 3.42 -1.51 16.59
C VAL A 103 3.72 -0.99 18.00
N ASP A 104 2.79 -1.21 18.94
CA ASP A 104 2.80 -0.61 20.28
C ASP A 104 3.87 -1.20 21.20
N ALA A 105 4.28 -2.46 20.95
CA ALA A 105 5.41 -3.09 21.61
C ALA A 105 6.59 -3.30 20.64
N PRO A 106 7.84 -3.15 21.11
CA PRO A 106 9.04 -3.40 20.28
C PRO A 106 9.06 -4.80 19.65
N THR A 107 8.54 -5.81 20.35
CA THR A 107 8.46 -7.18 19.86
C THR A 107 7.50 -7.30 18.66
N ASP A 108 6.39 -6.58 18.69
CA ASP A 108 5.41 -6.60 17.60
C ASP A 108 5.97 -5.90 16.36
N ALA A 109 6.64 -4.76 16.55
CA ALA A 109 7.33 -4.04 15.47
C ALA A 109 8.46 -4.89 14.85
N ALA A 110 9.24 -5.60 15.66
CA ALA A 110 10.34 -6.45 15.17
C ALA A 110 9.86 -7.61 14.28
N VAL A 111 8.61 -8.06 14.43
CA VAL A 111 8.00 -9.09 13.58
C VAL A 111 7.29 -8.47 12.37
N LEU A 112 6.57 -7.37 12.56
CA LEU A 112 5.75 -6.77 11.51
C LEU A 112 6.57 -6.03 10.45
N LEU A 113 7.54 -5.22 10.85
CA LEU A 113 8.26 -4.35 9.91
C LEU A 113 9.04 -5.11 8.83
N PRO A 114 9.73 -6.23 9.12
CA PRO A 114 10.35 -7.05 8.07
C PRO A 114 9.34 -7.55 7.04
N ARG A 115 8.14 -7.97 7.48
CA ARG A 115 7.06 -8.42 6.57
C ARG A 115 6.53 -7.29 5.71
N VAL A 116 6.36 -6.09 6.28
CA VAL A 116 5.96 -4.89 5.52
C VAL A 116 6.99 -4.60 4.41
N ALA A 117 8.29 -4.70 4.72
CA ALA A 117 9.35 -4.49 3.73
C ALA A 117 9.32 -5.55 2.62
N GLU A 118 9.23 -6.83 2.98
CA GLU A 118 9.15 -7.95 2.04
C GLU A 118 7.92 -7.83 1.12
N ALA A 119 6.76 -7.55 1.71
CA ALA A 119 5.51 -7.36 0.98
C ALA A 119 5.57 -6.18 0.01
N THR A 120 6.23 -5.08 0.41
CA THR A 120 6.43 -3.92 -0.47
C THR A 120 7.28 -4.30 -1.68
N VAL A 121 8.40 -5.01 -1.48
CA VAL A 121 9.29 -5.42 -2.58
C VAL A 121 8.59 -6.40 -3.52
N ALA A 122 7.93 -7.42 -2.97
CA ALA A 122 7.21 -8.42 -3.76
C ALA A 122 6.07 -7.79 -4.56
N GLY A 123 5.30 -6.89 -3.94
CA GLY A 123 4.20 -6.20 -4.60
C GLY A 123 4.65 -5.30 -5.73
N LEU A 124 5.73 -4.52 -5.53
CA LEU A 124 6.26 -3.65 -6.58
C LEU A 124 6.82 -4.44 -7.77
N ALA A 125 7.43 -5.59 -7.53
CA ALA A 125 7.88 -6.49 -8.59
C ALA A 125 6.69 -6.97 -9.45
N SER A 126 5.60 -7.42 -8.82
CA SER A 126 4.39 -7.86 -9.54
C SER A 126 3.73 -6.72 -10.33
N VAL A 127 3.65 -5.51 -9.77
CA VAL A 127 3.16 -4.32 -10.50
C VAL A 127 4.03 -4.04 -11.73
N ALA A 128 5.35 -4.13 -11.61
CA ALA A 128 6.29 -3.87 -12.70
C ALA A 128 6.25 -4.94 -13.80
N ASP A 129 5.94 -6.19 -13.47
CA ASP A 129 5.82 -7.30 -14.42
C ASP A 129 4.55 -7.22 -15.30
N GLY A 130 3.71 -6.22 -15.08
CA GLY A 130 2.53 -5.94 -15.92
C GLY A 130 1.28 -6.70 -15.50
N ASP A 131 1.20 -7.12 -14.23
CA ASP A 131 -0.01 -7.70 -13.67
C ASP A 131 -1.19 -6.71 -13.59
N GLY A 132 -0.98 -5.41 -13.85
CA GLY A 132 -2.00 -4.35 -13.80
C GLY A 132 -3.18 -4.47 -14.78
N ASP A 133 -3.27 -5.56 -15.56
CA ASP A 133 -4.42 -5.92 -16.40
C ASP A 133 -5.34 -6.97 -15.71
N ARG A 134 -4.99 -7.41 -14.48
CA ARG A 134 -5.79 -8.30 -13.65
C ARG A 134 -5.60 -7.98 -12.17
N ALA A 135 -6.65 -8.19 -11.39
CA ALA A 135 -6.52 -8.02 -9.96
C ALA A 135 -5.59 -9.10 -9.40
N THR A 136 -4.61 -8.69 -8.58
CA THR A 136 -3.52 -9.58 -8.14
C THR A 136 -3.43 -9.59 -6.63
N VAL A 137 -3.38 -10.79 -6.05
CA VAL A 137 -3.17 -11.00 -4.61
C VAL A 137 -1.98 -11.93 -4.42
N LEU A 138 -0.92 -11.43 -3.80
CA LEU A 138 0.24 -12.19 -3.39
C LEU A 138 0.11 -12.58 -1.92
N THR A 139 0.46 -13.82 -1.58
CA THR A 139 0.49 -14.30 -0.19
C THR A 139 1.92 -14.61 0.21
N LEU A 140 2.37 -14.03 1.33
CA LEU A 140 3.64 -14.39 1.98
C LEU A 140 3.38 -15.39 3.12
N ASP A 141 4.29 -16.34 3.32
CA ASP A 141 4.24 -17.38 4.36
C ASP A 141 4.81 -16.91 5.72
#